data_AF-A0A0M3K0W1-F1
#
_entry.id   AF-A0A0M3K0W1-F1
#
_cell.length_a   1.000
_cell.length_b   1.000
_cell.length_c   1.000
_cell.angle_alpha   90.00
_cell.angle_beta   90.00
_cell.angle_gamma   90.00
#
_symmetry.space_group_name_H-M   'P 1'
#
loop_
_entity.id
_entity.type
_entity.pdbx_description
1 polymer ?
#
loop_
_entity_poly.entity_id
_entity_poly.type
_entity_poly.pdbx_seq_one_letter_code
_entity_poly.pdbx_strand_id
1 'polypeptide(L)'
;MIESEKLQKLYELWPAHANPCFYLAYSFVIYWIMEYYLKPSHLSTIVFQLLPQKNTSSTPCKTGDDINSKITDKCIIDQPSSLFMNRLLIAFIFSVFLFVATLHMQRIAEMHLFVILINYGKKALARDEYSDEMMLEAIYPMSSVCDIIPSVFIVGAKRTAFGTYGGSLKNFTAIDLAEFAGRAVLNETNTKPECIDHVIFGNVIQSSVDAIYLPRHVGLRLGVPENAPALGVNRICGSGFQVIVNAAEQILLGESKFVLAGGTENMSQTPFAARNIRFGTQLGVKYELEDTLWACLNDPHINTTMAMTAENLGAKYGVSRADADRFALRSQTLWKAVKQSMKFFERESVKGISDGASALLVAGEEAVSKYGLKPLARVVAWKAVGVDPNMMGIGPAPAIRSVLKKSGLTLQDIDLIEVNEAFAPQALAVQRELDLDEKKLNVSGGAISLGHPLAASGARISTHLIHEMKRRSVKYSIGSACIGGGQGIAILFENID
;
A
#
# COMPACT_ATOMS: atom_id res chain seq x y z
N MET A 1 -23.69 43.31 16.51
CA MET A 1 -24.46 43.27 15.25
C MET A 1 -23.63 43.56 13.99
N ILE A 2 -22.32 43.87 14.06
CA ILE A 2 -21.47 44.07 12.86
C ILE A 2 -20.56 42.85 12.55
N GLU A 3 -20.56 41.82 13.40
CA GLU A 3 -19.72 40.61 13.19
C GLU A 3 -20.45 39.43 12.52
N SER A 4 -21.78 39.48 12.34
CA SER A 4 -22.53 38.34 11.80
C SER A 4 -22.44 38.19 10.27
N GLU A 5 -22.37 39.30 9.52
CA GLU A 5 -22.31 39.25 8.04
C GLU A 5 -20.96 38.72 7.52
N LYS A 6 -19.85 38.97 8.23
CA LYS A 6 -18.52 38.46 7.84
C LYS A 6 -18.35 36.97 8.11
N LEU A 7 -18.99 36.46 9.16
CA LEU A 7 -19.03 35.03 9.50
C LEU A 7 -19.90 34.24 8.52
N GLN A 8 -20.97 34.85 8.00
CA GLN A 8 -21.88 34.21 7.05
C GLN A 8 -21.24 34.00 5.67
N LYS A 9 -20.45 34.96 5.19
CA LYS A 9 -19.65 34.81 3.96
C LYS A 9 -18.55 33.75 4.05
N LEU A 10 -17.97 33.53 5.23
CA LEU A 10 -17.01 32.46 5.48
C LEU A 10 -17.65 31.06 5.43
N TYR A 11 -18.95 30.97 5.77
CA TYR A 11 -19.71 29.73 5.73
C TYR A 11 -20.13 29.33 4.31
N GLU A 12 -20.38 30.30 3.44
CA GLU A 12 -20.76 30.09 2.03
C GLU A 12 -19.58 29.66 1.13
N LEU A 13 -18.33 29.89 1.57
CA LEU A 13 -17.11 29.56 0.83
C LEU A 13 -16.54 28.15 1.15
N TRP A 14 -17.19 27.36 2.01
CA TRP A 14 -16.62 26.10 2.51
C TRP A 14 -17.03 24.87 1.65
N PRO A 15 -16.09 24.02 1.18
CA PRO A 15 -16.41 22.94 0.24
C PRO A 15 -17.27 21.82 0.87
N ALA A 16 -18.29 21.37 0.13
CA ALA A 16 -19.30 20.36 0.51
C ALA A 16 -18.80 18.90 0.64
N HIS A 17 -17.53 18.66 0.96
CA HIS A 17 -16.94 17.31 1.07
C HIS A 17 -16.42 16.95 2.46
N ALA A 18 -16.86 17.65 3.51
CA ALA A 18 -16.56 17.26 4.88
C ALA A 18 -17.43 16.07 5.35
N ASN A 19 -16.78 15.05 5.88
CA ASN A 19 -17.32 13.75 6.26
C ASN A 19 -18.46 13.87 7.32
N PRO A 20 -19.67 13.31 7.09
CA PRO A 20 -20.82 13.44 7.99
C PRO A 20 -20.60 12.89 9.41
N CYS A 21 -19.66 11.95 9.58
CA CYS A 21 -19.33 11.38 10.90
C CYS A 21 -18.72 12.42 11.87
N PHE A 22 -18.09 13.47 11.35
CA PHE A 22 -17.48 14.53 12.15
C PHE A 22 -18.53 15.46 12.77
N TYR A 23 -19.63 15.71 12.05
CA TYR A 23 -20.74 16.56 12.51
C TYR A 23 -21.59 15.89 13.60
N LEU A 24 -21.76 14.57 13.55
CA LEU A 24 -22.56 13.83 14.54
C LEU A 24 -21.89 13.80 15.92
N ALA A 25 -20.57 13.61 15.98
CA ALA A 25 -19.82 13.63 17.24
C ALA A 25 -19.79 15.03 17.86
N TYR A 26 -19.61 16.07 17.05
CA TYR A 26 -19.58 17.45 17.52
C TYR A 26 -20.96 17.94 17.98
N SER A 27 -22.03 17.55 17.27
CA SER A 27 -23.41 17.90 17.63
C SER A 27 -23.87 17.20 18.92
N PHE A 28 -23.43 15.96 19.16
CA PHE A 28 -23.73 15.24 20.41
C PHE A 28 -23.06 15.88 21.63
N VAL A 29 -21.80 16.30 21.49
CA VAL A 29 -21.05 16.95 22.57
C VAL A 29 -21.60 18.34 22.86
N ILE A 30 -21.95 19.12 21.83
CA ILE A 30 -22.58 20.43 22.01
C ILE A 30 -23.99 20.28 22.62
N TYR A 31 -24.80 19.31 22.15
CA TYR A 31 -26.12 19.05 22.74
C TYR A 31 -26.02 18.66 24.22
N TRP A 32 -25.04 17.82 24.59
CA TRP A 32 -24.81 17.41 25.98
C TRP A 32 -24.36 18.58 26.86
N ILE A 33 -23.50 19.46 26.34
CA ILE A 33 -23.05 20.67 27.05
C ILE A 33 -24.20 21.68 27.19
N MET A 34 -25.06 21.83 26.17
CA MET A 34 -26.20 22.76 26.20
C MET A 34 -27.32 22.29 27.13
N GLU A 35 -27.63 20.99 27.18
CA GLU A 35 -28.63 20.44 28.12
C GLU A 35 -28.19 20.55 29.58
N TYR A 36 -26.90 20.32 29.87
CA TYR A 36 -26.42 20.25 31.26
C TYR A 36 -26.04 21.62 31.86
N TYR A 37 -25.67 22.60 31.04
CA TYR A 37 -25.17 23.90 31.52
C TYR A 37 -25.98 25.14 31.11
N LEU A 38 -26.87 25.06 30.12
CA LEU A 38 -27.51 26.27 29.55
C LEU A 38 -29.04 26.36 29.71
N LYS A 39 -29.69 25.47 30.48
CA LYS A 39 -31.09 25.69 30.94
C LYS A 39 -31.12 26.30 32.36
N PRO A 40 -31.58 27.55 32.53
CA PRO A 40 -31.71 28.19 33.85
C PRO A 40 -32.84 27.65 34.74
N SER A 41 -33.51 26.55 34.40
CA SER A 41 -34.73 26.09 35.10
C SER A 41 -34.50 25.09 36.25
N HIS A 42 -33.26 24.87 36.69
CA HIS A 42 -32.99 23.99 37.85
C HIS A 42 -32.49 24.70 39.12
N LEU A 43 -32.70 26.02 39.22
CA LEU A 43 -32.53 26.76 40.48
C LEU A 43 -33.86 27.14 41.18
N SER A 44 -35.01 26.65 40.70
CA SER A 44 -36.33 26.94 41.32
C SER A 44 -37.20 25.72 41.66
N THR A 45 -36.66 24.50 41.69
CA THR A 45 -37.44 23.29 42.06
C THR A 45 -37.06 22.68 43.43
N ILE A 46 -36.20 23.33 44.21
CA ILE A 46 -35.90 22.94 45.60
C ILE A 46 -36.42 24.01 46.58
N VAL A 47 -37.69 24.43 46.47
CA VAL A 47 -38.37 25.21 47.53
C VAL A 47 -39.86 24.86 47.73
N PHE A 48 -40.53 24.09 46.87
CA PHE A 48 -41.99 23.84 46.98
C PHE A 48 -42.39 22.37 47.25
N GLN A 49 -41.70 21.68 48.16
CA GLN A 49 -42.18 20.41 48.76
C GLN A 49 -42.24 20.45 50.30
N LEU A 50 -42.38 21.64 50.87
CA LEU A 50 -42.84 21.83 52.24
C LEU A 50 -44.28 22.35 52.19
N LEU A 51 -45.27 21.45 52.31
CA LEU A 51 -46.51 21.59 53.09
C LEU A 51 -47.41 20.32 52.91
N PRO A 52 -48.18 19.89 53.93
CA PRO A 52 -48.64 18.51 54.08
C PRO A 52 -50.07 18.26 53.57
N GLN A 53 -50.37 17.05 53.07
CA GLN A 53 -51.74 16.51 53.00
C GLN A 53 -51.83 15.00 53.34
N LYS A 54 -52.98 14.63 53.92
CA LYS A 54 -53.33 13.49 54.79
C LYS A 54 -53.56 12.13 54.10
N ASN A 55 -53.29 11.05 54.88
CA ASN A 55 -53.92 9.71 55.07
C ASN A 55 -54.83 9.13 53.95
N THR A 56 -54.83 7.82 53.63
CA THR A 56 -55.32 6.68 54.45
C THR A 56 -55.12 5.29 53.76
N SER A 57 -54.76 4.26 54.56
CA SER A 57 -55.19 2.80 54.60
C SER A 57 -55.09 1.90 53.35
N SER A 58 -54.76 0.59 53.38
CA SER A 58 -54.88 -0.48 54.41
C SER A 58 -54.03 -1.75 54.06
N THR A 59 -53.49 -2.40 55.10
CA THR A 59 -52.84 -3.75 55.24
C THR A 59 -53.86 -4.92 55.19
N PRO A 60 -53.57 -6.25 55.42
CA PRO A 60 -52.44 -6.97 56.10
C PRO A 60 -52.03 -8.34 55.45
N CYS A 61 -51.32 -9.33 56.02
CA CYS A 61 -50.03 -9.51 56.76
C CYS A 61 -49.80 -11.06 56.95
N LYS A 62 -48.56 -11.48 57.32
CA LYS A 62 -48.05 -12.77 57.91
C LYS A 62 -47.44 -13.81 56.95
N THR A 63 -46.31 -14.51 57.19
CA THR A 63 -45.34 -14.78 58.31
C THR A 63 -44.11 -15.52 57.67
N GLY A 64 -42.86 -15.62 58.17
CA GLY A 64 -42.21 -15.36 59.46
C GLY A 64 -40.66 -15.57 59.37
N ASP A 65 -40.04 -15.62 60.56
CA ASP A 65 -38.65 -15.96 60.96
C ASP A 65 -37.67 -14.83 61.38
N ASP A 66 -37.62 -14.72 62.72
CA ASP A 66 -36.66 -14.23 63.73
C ASP A 66 -35.23 -13.77 63.37
N ILE A 67 -34.84 -12.61 63.94
CA ILE A 67 -33.90 -12.49 65.09
C ILE A 67 -34.06 -11.09 65.76
N ASN A 68 -34.36 -11.11 67.06
CA ASN A 68 -34.41 -10.04 68.07
C ASN A 68 -33.15 -9.14 68.15
N SER A 69 -33.11 -7.94 68.73
CA SER A 69 -34.05 -6.87 69.09
C SER A 69 -33.20 -5.78 69.78
N LYS A 70 -33.47 -4.49 69.47
CA LYS A 70 -33.36 -3.28 70.33
C LYS A 70 -32.81 -2.04 69.61
N ILE A 71 -33.64 -1.00 69.66
CA ILE A 71 -33.34 0.43 69.63
C ILE A 71 -33.23 1.06 68.23
N THR A 72 -34.39 1.54 67.79
CA THR A 72 -34.58 2.87 67.20
C THR A 72 -33.60 3.91 67.76
N ASP A 73 -32.76 4.50 66.92
CA ASP A 73 -32.68 5.97 66.75
C ASP A 73 -31.60 6.39 65.75
N LYS A 74 -31.94 7.41 64.96
CA LYS A 74 -31.12 8.23 64.05
C LYS A 74 -30.73 7.63 62.68
N CYS A 75 -31.57 8.01 61.69
CA CYS A 75 -31.10 8.42 60.37
C CYS A 75 -29.88 9.35 60.49
N ILE A 76 -28.72 8.86 60.02
CA ILE A 76 -27.67 9.70 59.47
C ILE A 76 -27.44 9.17 58.06
N ILE A 77 -27.80 9.98 57.08
CA ILE A 77 -27.38 9.79 55.69
C ILE A 77 -25.87 10.06 55.72
N ASP A 78 -25.06 9.00 55.73
CA ASP A 78 -23.62 9.14 55.57
C ASP A 78 -23.33 9.67 54.16
N GLN A 79 -22.81 10.89 54.11
CA GLN A 79 -22.22 11.46 52.92
C GLN A 79 -21.14 10.51 52.38
N PRO A 80 -20.92 10.43 51.05
CA PRO A 80 -19.82 9.64 50.51
C PRO A 80 -18.52 10.07 51.20
N SER A 81 -17.82 9.12 51.79
CA SER A 81 -16.61 9.39 52.56
C SER A 81 -15.62 10.21 51.72
N SER A 82 -14.94 11.17 52.35
CA SER A 82 -13.98 12.06 51.70
C SER A 82 -12.93 11.32 50.88
N LEU A 83 -12.67 10.04 51.19
CA LEU A 83 -11.77 9.16 50.44
C LEU A 83 -12.32 8.78 49.04
N PHE A 84 -13.62 8.57 48.88
CA PHE A 84 -14.25 8.25 47.60
C PHE A 84 -14.33 9.48 46.68
N MET A 85 -14.73 10.62 47.25
CA MET A 85 -14.74 11.91 46.53
C MET A 85 -13.32 12.36 46.15
N ASN A 86 -12.32 12.13 47.00
CA ASN A 86 -10.92 12.42 46.67
C ASN A 86 -10.38 11.50 45.56
N ARG A 87 -10.79 10.22 45.51
CA ARG A 87 -10.38 9.32 44.41
C ARG A 87 -11.01 9.70 43.07
N LEU A 88 -12.26 10.14 43.07
CA LEU A 88 -12.94 10.68 41.88
C LEU A 88 -12.32 12.01 41.42
N LEU A 89 -11.97 12.88 42.36
CA LEU A 89 -11.31 14.15 42.07
C LEU A 89 -9.89 13.94 41.51
N ILE A 90 -9.13 13.00 42.05
CA ILE A 90 -7.79 12.65 41.54
C ILE A 90 -7.90 12.04 40.13
N ALA A 91 -8.86 11.14 39.89
CA ALA A 91 -9.09 10.58 38.56
C ALA A 91 -9.54 11.62 37.53
N PHE A 92 -10.34 12.61 37.96
CA PHE A 92 -10.74 13.76 37.14
C PHE A 92 -9.56 14.70 36.83
N ILE A 93 -8.72 14.99 37.82
CA ILE A 93 -7.51 15.81 37.61
C ILE A 93 -6.52 15.10 36.68
N PHE A 94 -6.34 13.78 36.82
CA PHE A 94 -5.44 13.00 35.97
C PHE A 94 -5.94 12.90 34.51
N SER A 95 -7.26 12.75 34.31
CA SER A 95 -7.85 12.72 32.97
C SER A 95 -7.86 14.09 32.29
N VAL A 96 -8.07 15.17 33.05
CA VAL A 96 -7.88 16.55 32.57
C VAL A 96 -6.42 16.82 32.24
N PHE A 97 -5.46 16.33 33.04
CA PHE A 97 -4.04 16.51 32.76
C PHE A 97 -3.59 15.71 31.53
N LEU A 98 -4.08 14.48 31.35
CA LEU A 98 -3.85 13.69 30.13
C LEU A 98 -4.48 14.40 28.92
N PHE A 99 -5.72 14.89 29.03
CA PHE A 99 -6.40 15.62 27.96
C PHE A 99 -5.68 16.92 27.60
N VAL A 100 -5.18 17.67 28.58
CA VAL A 100 -4.38 18.90 28.37
C VAL A 100 -3.00 18.57 27.81
N ALA A 101 -2.37 17.45 28.18
CA ALA A 101 -1.10 16.98 27.62
C ALA A 101 -1.26 16.51 26.16
N THR A 102 -2.36 15.81 25.83
CA THR A 102 -2.72 15.43 24.46
C THR A 102 -3.05 16.67 23.63
N LEU A 103 -3.77 17.64 24.20
CA LEU A 103 -3.99 18.96 23.59
C LEU A 103 -2.71 19.79 23.46
N HIS A 104 -1.72 19.63 24.35
CA HIS A 104 -0.40 20.29 24.21
C HIS A 104 0.45 19.65 23.11
N MET A 105 0.41 18.32 22.99
CA MET A 105 1.06 17.58 21.90
C MET A 105 0.42 17.91 20.54
N GLN A 106 -0.91 18.05 20.47
CA GLN A 106 -1.62 18.55 19.28
C GLN A 106 -1.38 20.06 19.04
N ARG A 107 -1.34 20.88 20.09
CA ARG A 107 -1.03 22.32 19.98
C ARG A 107 0.41 22.61 19.58
N ILE A 108 1.39 21.73 19.80
CA ILE A 108 2.75 21.94 19.27
C ILE A 108 2.74 21.75 17.75
N ALA A 109 2.06 20.72 17.23
CA ALA A 109 1.88 20.54 15.78
C ALA A 109 1.06 21.68 15.15
N GLU A 110 0.01 22.16 15.83
CA GLU A 110 -0.84 23.26 15.37
C GLU A 110 -0.19 24.65 15.56
N MET A 111 0.63 24.89 16.59
CA MET A 111 1.33 26.16 16.81
C MET A 111 2.39 26.43 15.75
N HIS A 112 3.07 25.39 15.25
CA HIS A 112 4.00 25.57 14.13
C HIS A 112 3.24 26.04 12.88
N LEU A 113 2.07 25.46 12.58
CA LEU A 113 1.21 25.87 11.48
C LEU A 113 0.62 27.28 11.70
N PHE A 114 0.24 27.60 12.93
CA PHE A 114 -0.37 28.87 13.32
C PHE A 114 0.63 30.04 13.34
N VAL A 115 1.88 29.81 13.75
CA VAL A 115 2.97 30.80 13.70
C VAL A 115 3.37 31.11 12.25
N ILE A 116 3.35 30.10 11.38
CA ILE A 116 3.54 30.29 9.93
C ILE A 116 2.42 31.14 9.34
N LEU A 117 1.15 30.84 9.66
CA LEU A 117 -0.03 31.59 9.22
C LEU A 117 -0.04 33.04 9.72
N ILE A 118 0.34 33.30 10.97
CA ILE A 118 0.39 34.66 11.54
C ILE A 118 1.51 35.51 10.91
N ASN A 119 2.70 34.94 10.72
CA ASN A 119 3.81 35.66 10.07
C ASN A 119 3.51 35.96 8.59
N TYR A 120 2.70 35.13 7.94
CA TYR A 120 2.25 35.34 6.55
C TYR A 120 1.11 36.37 6.46
N GLY A 121 0.12 36.31 7.36
CA GLY A 121 -0.95 37.30 7.45
C GLY A 121 -0.43 38.72 7.72
N LYS A 122 0.64 38.87 8.51
CA LYS A 122 1.33 40.15 8.72
C LYS A 122 2.03 40.70 7.48
N LYS A 123 2.50 39.84 6.56
CA LYS A 123 3.10 40.25 5.27
C LYS A 123 2.05 40.61 4.23
N ALA A 124 0.91 39.92 4.23
CA ALA A 124 -0.22 40.21 3.33
C ALA A 124 -0.92 41.54 3.69
N LEU A 125 -1.07 41.85 4.99
CA LEU A 125 -1.64 43.13 5.47
C LEU A 125 -0.77 44.36 5.16
N ALA A 126 0.48 44.18 4.71
CA ALA A 126 1.40 45.27 4.37
C ALA A 126 1.35 45.67 2.88
N ARG A 127 0.57 44.97 2.05
CA ARG A 127 0.42 45.23 0.61
C ARG A 127 -1.08 45.17 0.28
N ASP A 128 -1.72 46.33 0.16
CA ASP A 128 -3.17 46.52 -0.07
C ASP A 128 -3.65 46.00 -1.45
N GLU A 129 -3.40 44.75 -1.80
CA GLU A 129 -3.91 44.12 -3.02
C GLU A 129 -4.35 42.68 -2.71
N TYR A 130 -5.65 42.39 -2.86
CA TYR A 130 -6.23 41.05 -2.79
C TYR A 130 -6.74 40.69 -4.19
N SER A 131 -6.08 39.75 -4.87
CA SER A 131 -6.59 39.09 -6.08
C SER A 131 -6.82 37.59 -5.82
N ASP A 132 -7.75 36.97 -6.57
CA ASP A 132 -8.06 35.53 -6.46
C ASP A 132 -6.85 34.63 -6.79
N GLU A 133 -5.86 35.13 -7.52
CA GLU A 133 -4.58 34.45 -7.78
C GLU A 133 -3.70 34.32 -6.52
N MET A 134 -3.77 35.29 -5.59
CA MET A 134 -3.02 35.23 -4.33
C MET A 134 -3.60 34.23 -3.32
N MET A 135 -4.90 33.96 -3.36
CA MET A 135 -5.52 32.89 -2.55
C MET A 135 -5.07 31.50 -3.00
N LEU A 136 -4.84 31.32 -4.30
CA LEU A 136 -4.24 30.11 -4.85
C LEU A 136 -2.76 29.98 -4.43
N GLU A 137 -1.97 31.06 -4.42
CA GLU A 137 -0.59 31.06 -3.89
C GLU A 137 -0.52 30.79 -2.36
N ALA A 138 -1.53 31.19 -1.59
CA ALA A 138 -1.58 30.93 -0.14
C ALA A 138 -1.91 29.47 0.23
N ILE A 139 -2.53 28.72 -0.68
CA ILE A 139 -2.73 27.26 -0.57
C ILE A 139 -1.46 26.51 -1.02
N TYR A 140 -0.45 27.23 -1.52
CA TYR A 140 0.76 26.70 -2.15
C TYR A 140 2.01 26.48 -1.27
N PRO A 141 1.98 26.40 0.08
CA PRO A 141 3.07 25.73 0.78
C PRO A 141 2.81 24.21 0.83
N MET A 142 2.28 23.60 -0.24
CA MET A 142 2.42 22.15 -0.43
C MET A 142 3.89 21.77 -0.67
N SER A 143 4.74 22.71 -1.09
CA SER A 143 6.19 22.49 -1.16
C SER A 143 6.82 22.20 0.21
N SER A 144 6.36 22.84 1.29
CA SER A 144 6.90 22.57 2.64
C SER A 144 6.27 21.36 3.34
N VAL A 145 5.15 20.82 2.82
CA VAL A 145 4.60 19.53 3.28
C VAL A 145 5.31 18.37 2.56
N CYS A 146 5.82 18.60 1.34
CA CYS A 146 6.70 17.64 0.66
C CYS A 146 7.99 17.35 1.46
N ASP A 147 8.49 18.30 2.25
CA ASP A 147 9.65 18.11 3.13
C ASP A 147 9.36 17.26 4.39
N ILE A 148 8.10 16.88 4.63
CA ILE A 148 7.69 16.10 5.82
C ILE A 148 7.49 14.62 5.48
N ILE A 149 7.27 14.27 4.20
CA ILE A 149 7.04 12.90 3.78
C ILE A 149 8.39 12.20 3.57
N PRO A 150 8.71 11.12 4.31
CA PRO A 150 9.99 10.43 4.17
C PRO A 150 10.22 9.97 2.72
N SER A 151 11.41 10.24 2.17
CA SER A 151 11.76 9.65 0.87
C SER A 151 12.00 8.15 1.01
N VAL A 152 11.54 7.40 0.01
CA VAL A 152 11.75 5.95 -0.12
C VAL A 152 12.78 5.69 -1.20
N PHE A 153 13.81 4.93 -0.86
CA PHE A 153 14.92 4.62 -1.75
C PHE A 153 15.06 3.12 -2.00
N ILE A 154 15.51 2.78 -3.20
CA ILE A 154 16.10 1.47 -3.47
C ILE A 154 17.61 1.60 -3.28
N VAL A 155 18.19 0.79 -2.39
CA VAL A 155 19.64 0.81 -2.07
C VAL A 155 20.39 -0.40 -2.64
N GLY A 156 19.66 -1.39 -3.15
CA GLY A 156 20.20 -2.58 -3.78
C GLY A 156 19.11 -3.29 -4.57
N ALA A 157 19.47 -3.88 -5.71
CA ALA A 157 18.52 -4.62 -6.55
C ALA A 157 19.23 -5.71 -7.36
N LYS A 158 18.84 -6.97 -7.15
CA LYS A 158 19.37 -8.15 -7.85
C LYS A 158 18.25 -9.07 -8.32
N ARG A 159 18.62 -9.95 -9.26
CA ARG A 159 17.73 -10.98 -9.80
C ARG A 159 18.52 -12.24 -10.13
N THR A 160 17.85 -13.40 -10.10
CA THR A 160 18.40 -14.64 -10.65
C THR A 160 18.36 -14.62 -12.17
N ALA A 161 19.15 -15.47 -12.84
CA ALA A 161 18.79 -15.87 -14.20
C ALA A 161 17.34 -16.40 -14.20
N PHE A 162 16.59 -16.17 -15.28
CA PHE A 162 15.32 -16.85 -15.48
C PHE A 162 15.56 -18.17 -16.22
N GLY A 163 14.95 -19.23 -15.71
CA GLY A 163 15.02 -20.58 -16.28
C GLY A 163 13.79 -20.85 -17.14
N THR A 164 13.94 -21.65 -18.19
CA THR A 164 12.79 -22.20 -18.93
C THR A 164 12.01 -23.19 -18.09
N TYR A 165 10.71 -23.32 -18.36
CA TYR A 165 9.90 -24.41 -17.83
C TYR A 165 10.56 -25.78 -18.03
N GLY A 166 10.70 -26.56 -16.96
CA GLY A 166 11.38 -27.86 -16.95
C GLY A 166 12.91 -27.79 -17.15
N GLY A 167 13.47 -26.58 -17.15
CA GLY A 167 14.88 -26.28 -17.43
C GLY A 167 15.80 -26.38 -16.22
N SER A 168 16.82 -25.52 -16.17
CA SER A 168 17.90 -25.58 -15.18
C SER A 168 17.47 -25.25 -13.75
N LEU A 169 16.36 -24.53 -13.56
CA LEU A 169 15.91 -24.07 -12.25
C LEU A 169 14.78 -24.91 -11.64
N LYS A 170 14.29 -25.94 -12.33
CA LYS A 170 13.13 -26.75 -11.88
C LYS A 170 13.29 -27.42 -10.51
N ASN A 171 14.53 -27.67 -10.09
CA ASN A 171 14.83 -28.37 -8.83
C ASN A 171 14.99 -27.42 -7.63
N PHE A 172 14.84 -26.11 -7.84
CA PHE A 172 14.88 -25.11 -6.77
C PHE A 172 13.47 -24.62 -6.49
N THR A 173 13.04 -24.59 -5.24
CA THR A 173 11.75 -24.02 -4.87
C THR A 173 11.72 -22.50 -5.13
N ALA A 174 10.54 -21.90 -5.17
CA ALA A 174 10.41 -20.45 -5.22
C ALA A 174 11.13 -19.77 -4.02
N ILE A 175 11.21 -20.44 -2.87
CA ILE A 175 11.95 -20.00 -1.68
C ILE A 175 13.45 -19.99 -1.95
N ASP A 176 14.00 -21.06 -2.52
CA ASP A 176 15.43 -21.15 -2.84
C ASP A 176 15.84 -20.06 -3.85
N LEU A 177 15.03 -19.83 -4.87
CA LEU A 177 15.28 -18.77 -5.87
C LEU A 177 15.26 -17.38 -5.22
N ALA A 178 14.29 -17.11 -4.33
CA ALA A 178 14.21 -15.88 -3.57
C ALA A 178 15.41 -15.69 -2.63
N GLU A 179 15.86 -16.76 -1.98
CA GLU A 179 17.07 -16.77 -1.16
C GLU A 179 18.31 -16.42 -1.99
N PHE A 180 18.47 -16.99 -3.19
CA PHE A 180 19.59 -16.64 -4.06
C PHE A 180 19.61 -15.16 -4.44
N ALA A 181 18.46 -14.61 -4.82
CA ALA A 181 18.34 -13.19 -5.14
C ALA A 181 18.59 -12.29 -3.91
N GLY A 182 18.01 -12.65 -2.77
CA GLY A 182 18.19 -11.94 -1.50
C GLY A 182 19.64 -11.94 -1.03
N ARG A 183 20.30 -13.10 -1.06
CA ARG A 183 21.73 -13.23 -0.71
C ARG A 183 22.61 -12.40 -1.64
N ALA A 184 22.31 -12.40 -2.93
CA ALA A 184 23.06 -11.61 -3.91
C ALA A 184 22.96 -10.09 -3.65
N VAL A 185 21.77 -9.58 -3.31
CA VAL A 185 21.61 -8.14 -3.03
C VAL A 185 22.28 -7.74 -1.72
N LEU A 186 22.15 -8.54 -0.66
CA LEU A 186 22.82 -8.28 0.63
C LEU A 186 24.35 -8.24 0.48
N ASN A 187 24.90 -9.17 -0.29
CA ASN A 187 26.34 -9.24 -0.54
C ASN A 187 26.84 -8.05 -1.37
N GLU A 188 26.11 -7.63 -2.41
CA GLU A 188 26.48 -6.48 -3.23
C GLU A 188 26.52 -5.17 -2.43
N THR A 189 25.52 -4.96 -1.59
CA THR A 189 25.39 -3.73 -0.80
C THR A 189 26.16 -3.77 0.52
N ASN A 190 26.80 -4.91 0.84
CA ASN A 190 27.40 -5.18 2.14
C ASN A 190 26.40 -4.93 3.30
N THR A 191 25.12 -5.23 3.06
CA THR A 191 24.06 -5.04 4.05
C THR A 191 24.02 -6.23 4.99
N LYS A 192 24.13 -5.92 6.28
CA LYS A 192 23.96 -6.88 7.36
C LYS A 192 22.47 -7.26 7.50
N PRO A 193 22.11 -8.55 7.53
CA PRO A 193 20.72 -8.99 7.67
C PRO A 193 20.00 -8.42 8.90
N GLU A 194 20.74 -8.15 9.99
CA GLU A 194 20.22 -7.60 11.24
C GLU A 194 19.68 -6.16 11.11
N CYS A 195 20.01 -5.48 10.00
CA CYS A 195 19.49 -4.15 9.70
C CYS A 195 18.07 -4.20 9.10
N ILE A 196 17.61 -5.35 8.63
CA ILE A 196 16.29 -5.52 8.00
C ILE A 196 15.24 -5.71 9.08
N ASP A 197 14.22 -4.85 9.07
CA ASP A 197 13.11 -4.90 10.02
C ASP A 197 11.84 -5.51 9.44
N HIS A 198 11.74 -5.71 8.13
CA HIS A 198 10.63 -6.42 7.50
C HIS A 198 11.06 -7.16 6.22
N VAL A 199 10.45 -8.33 5.97
CA VAL A 199 10.61 -9.08 4.71
C VAL A 199 9.28 -9.14 3.94
N ILE A 200 9.25 -8.79 2.66
CA ILE A 200 8.03 -8.80 1.85
C ILE A 200 8.32 -9.52 0.53
N PHE A 201 7.66 -10.64 0.28
CA PHE A 201 7.83 -11.38 -0.98
C PHE A 201 6.52 -11.63 -1.72
N GLY A 202 6.56 -11.38 -3.03
CA GLY A 202 5.51 -11.71 -3.96
C GLY A 202 5.65 -13.14 -4.46
N ASN A 203 4.57 -13.90 -4.43
CA ASN A 203 4.46 -15.22 -5.05
C ASN A 203 3.01 -15.45 -5.49
N VAL A 204 2.80 -15.95 -6.72
CA VAL A 204 1.44 -16.15 -7.25
C VAL A 204 0.98 -17.58 -7.01
N ILE A 205 1.77 -18.56 -7.43
CA ILE A 205 1.39 -19.96 -7.41
C ILE A 205 2.18 -20.65 -6.30
N GLN A 206 1.46 -21.27 -5.36
CA GLN A 206 2.08 -22.06 -4.29
C GLN A 206 2.58 -23.39 -4.87
N SER A 207 3.86 -23.41 -5.24
CA SER A 207 4.49 -24.49 -6.00
C SER A 207 5.37 -25.43 -5.14
N SER A 208 5.36 -25.31 -3.82
CA SER A 208 6.10 -26.18 -2.90
C SER A 208 5.32 -26.44 -1.62
N VAL A 209 5.70 -27.48 -0.88
CA VAL A 209 5.03 -27.88 0.38
C VAL A 209 5.10 -26.81 1.46
N ASP A 210 6.12 -25.95 1.41
CA ASP A 210 6.38 -24.87 2.35
C ASP A 210 6.07 -23.47 1.79
N ALA A 211 5.41 -23.39 0.63
CA ALA A 211 5.15 -22.14 -0.08
C ALA A 211 4.38 -21.09 0.76
N ILE A 212 3.51 -21.52 1.68
CA ILE A 212 2.77 -20.60 2.56
C ILE A 212 3.68 -19.83 3.54
N TYR A 213 4.89 -20.35 3.81
CA TYR A 213 5.88 -19.74 4.70
C TYR A 213 6.96 -18.94 3.95
N LEU A 214 6.82 -18.79 2.62
CA LEU A 214 7.89 -18.35 1.73
C LEU A 214 8.63 -17.08 2.19
N PRO A 215 7.95 -15.95 2.47
CA PRO A 215 8.64 -14.72 2.89
C PRO A 215 9.41 -14.91 4.20
N ARG A 216 8.84 -15.69 5.13
CA ARG A 216 9.45 -15.95 6.44
C ARG A 216 10.66 -16.86 6.31
N HIS A 217 10.56 -17.93 5.53
CA HIS A 217 11.69 -18.82 5.27
C HIS A 217 12.83 -18.09 4.56
N VAL A 218 12.55 -17.23 3.59
CA VAL A 218 13.57 -16.40 2.93
C VAL A 218 14.29 -15.52 3.95
N GLY A 219 13.57 -14.77 4.79
CA GLY A 219 14.17 -13.93 5.83
C GLY A 219 15.09 -14.72 6.76
N LEU A 220 14.60 -15.82 7.33
CA LEU A 220 15.36 -16.64 8.26
C LEU A 220 16.61 -17.27 7.62
N ARG A 221 16.53 -17.77 6.38
CA ARG A 221 17.67 -18.36 5.68
C ARG A 221 18.74 -17.33 5.28
N LEU A 222 18.35 -16.06 5.18
CA LEU A 222 19.26 -14.94 4.94
C LEU A 222 19.85 -14.36 6.23
N GLY A 223 19.41 -14.84 7.41
CA GLY A 223 19.87 -14.36 8.71
C GLY A 223 19.14 -13.11 9.21
N VAL A 224 18.00 -12.74 8.60
CA VAL A 224 17.16 -11.66 9.12
C VAL A 224 16.64 -12.06 10.51
N PRO A 225 16.67 -11.15 11.51
CA PRO A 225 16.29 -11.45 12.89
C PRO A 225 14.90 -12.08 13.02
N GLU A 226 14.75 -13.01 13.96
CA GLU A 226 13.48 -13.72 14.17
C GLU A 226 12.33 -12.79 14.55
N ASN A 227 12.60 -11.65 15.20
CA ASN A 227 11.60 -10.65 15.55
C ASN A 227 11.15 -9.77 14.37
N ALA A 228 11.85 -9.80 13.23
CA ALA A 228 11.41 -9.09 12.03
C ALA A 228 10.26 -9.86 11.35
N PRO A 229 9.08 -9.25 11.15
CA PRO A 229 7.96 -9.90 10.48
C PRO A 229 8.23 -10.16 8.99
N ALA A 230 7.43 -11.05 8.41
CA ALA A 230 7.47 -11.35 6.99
C ALA A 230 6.07 -11.44 6.38
N LEU A 231 5.87 -10.87 5.19
CA LEU A 231 4.58 -10.78 4.51
C LEU A 231 4.64 -11.38 3.10
N GLY A 232 3.64 -12.20 2.77
CA GLY A 232 3.43 -12.74 1.43
C GLY A 232 2.39 -11.93 0.68
N VAL A 233 2.66 -11.59 -0.58
CA VAL A 233 1.75 -10.78 -1.38
C VAL A 233 1.44 -11.47 -2.70
N ASN A 234 0.16 -11.47 -3.08
CA ASN A 234 -0.28 -11.94 -4.39
C ASN A 234 -1.15 -10.86 -5.06
N ARG A 235 -0.56 -10.21 -6.06
CA ARG A 235 -1.26 -9.42 -7.07
C ARG A 235 -0.90 -9.95 -8.47
N ILE A 236 -0.91 -11.27 -8.62
CA ILE A 236 -0.61 -12.01 -9.87
C ILE A 236 0.68 -11.46 -10.50
N CYS A 237 0.69 -11.08 -11.78
CA CYS A 237 1.86 -10.56 -12.50
C CYS A 237 2.43 -9.26 -11.91
N GLY A 238 1.60 -8.52 -11.16
CA GLY A 238 1.98 -7.27 -10.49
C GLY A 238 2.66 -7.47 -9.13
N SER A 239 2.75 -8.70 -8.61
CA SER A 239 3.24 -8.96 -7.25
C SER A 239 4.65 -8.41 -7.00
N GLY A 240 5.55 -8.52 -7.97
CA GLY A 240 6.92 -8.00 -7.84
C GLY A 240 7.03 -6.47 -7.82
N PHE A 241 6.04 -5.74 -8.34
CA PHE A 241 5.91 -4.30 -8.12
C PHE A 241 5.22 -4.02 -6.78
N GLN A 242 4.18 -4.79 -6.47
CA GLN A 242 3.38 -4.61 -5.28
C GLN A 242 4.21 -4.74 -3.99
N VAL A 243 5.23 -5.60 -3.93
CA VAL A 243 6.13 -5.66 -2.76
C VAL A 243 6.88 -4.35 -2.50
N ILE A 244 7.26 -3.61 -3.56
CA ILE A 244 7.91 -2.31 -3.44
C ILE A 244 6.89 -1.29 -2.92
N VAL A 245 5.65 -1.36 -3.39
CA VAL A 245 4.54 -0.54 -2.90
C VAL A 245 4.31 -0.79 -1.41
N ASN A 246 4.20 -2.04 -0.98
CA ASN A 246 4.01 -2.36 0.44
C ASN A 246 5.20 -1.92 1.30
N ALA A 247 6.44 -2.11 0.82
CA ALA A 247 7.63 -1.63 1.52
C ALA A 247 7.63 -0.10 1.66
N ALA A 248 7.27 0.62 0.59
CA ALA A 248 7.16 2.08 0.62
C ALA A 248 6.05 2.54 1.59
N GLU A 249 4.88 1.90 1.58
CA GLU A 249 3.79 2.20 2.50
C GLU A 249 4.20 1.98 3.96
N GLN A 250 4.86 0.86 4.27
CA GLN A 250 5.40 0.57 5.61
C GLN A 250 6.40 1.64 6.08
N ILE A 251 7.28 2.10 5.18
CA ILE A 251 8.27 3.15 5.48
C ILE A 251 7.60 4.50 5.69
N LEU A 252 6.66 4.87 4.82
CA LEU A 252 5.94 6.14 4.92
C LEU A 252 5.06 6.24 6.18
N LEU A 253 4.53 5.11 6.64
CA LEU A 253 3.75 5.02 7.88
C LEU A 253 4.62 4.89 9.14
N GLY A 254 5.94 4.77 8.99
CA GLY A 254 6.89 4.60 10.10
C GLY A 254 6.85 3.22 10.76
N GLU A 255 6.21 2.23 10.12
CA GLU A 255 6.12 0.84 10.61
C GLU A 255 7.39 0.04 10.34
N SER A 256 8.13 0.41 9.29
CA SER A 256 9.43 -0.19 8.93
C SER A 256 10.40 0.90 8.47
N LYS A 257 11.69 0.63 8.49
CA LYS A 257 12.73 1.56 8.02
C LYS A 257 13.57 0.94 6.92
N PHE A 258 13.73 -0.39 6.94
CA PHE A 258 14.58 -1.10 6.00
C PHE A 258 14.04 -2.49 5.66
N VAL A 259 13.51 -2.61 4.45
CA VAL A 259 12.72 -3.76 4.01
C VAL A 259 13.47 -4.56 2.94
N LEU A 260 13.56 -5.87 3.12
CA LEU A 260 13.89 -6.79 2.04
C LEU A 260 12.62 -7.11 1.26
N ALA A 261 12.51 -6.59 0.05
CA ALA A 261 11.37 -6.80 -0.84
C ALA A 261 11.78 -7.70 -2.02
N GLY A 262 10.89 -8.54 -2.53
CA GLY A 262 11.19 -9.33 -3.72
C GLY A 262 10.01 -10.05 -4.34
N GLY A 263 10.21 -10.62 -5.52
CA GLY A 263 9.22 -11.45 -6.19
C GLY A 263 9.86 -12.75 -6.65
N THR A 264 9.15 -13.86 -6.54
CA THR A 264 9.66 -15.18 -6.92
C THR A 264 8.55 -16.07 -7.46
N GLU A 265 8.88 -16.87 -8.46
CA GLU A 265 8.00 -17.88 -9.01
C GLU A 265 8.82 -19.09 -9.46
N ASN A 266 8.33 -20.29 -9.16
CA ASN A 266 8.78 -21.51 -9.83
C ASN A 266 7.56 -22.19 -10.47
N MET A 267 7.36 -21.91 -11.75
CA MET A 267 6.24 -22.45 -12.50
C MET A 267 6.48 -23.93 -12.83
N SER A 268 7.73 -24.37 -12.97
CA SER A 268 8.11 -25.78 -13.17
C SER A 268 7.66 -26.73 -12.05
N GLN A 269 7.54 -26.22 -10.82
CA GLN A 269 7.10 -27.00 -9.66
C GLN A 269 5.60 -26.89 -9.37
N THR A 270 4.84 -26.18 -10.22
CA THR A 270 3.39 -26.06 -10.01
C THR A 270 2.74 -27.45 -9.98
N PRO A 271 2.03 -27.82 -8.90
CA PRO A 271 1.58 -29.19 -8.72
C PRO A 271 0.36 -29.50 -9.60
N PHE A 272 0.13 -30.79 -9.80
CA PHE A 272 -1.21 -31.25 -10.12
C PHE A 272 -2.06 -31.34 -8.85
N ALA A 273 -3.37 -31.08 -8.96
CA ALA A 273 -4.31 -31.17 -7.85
C ALA A 273 -5.42 -32.20 -8.12
N ALA A 274 -5.67 -33.07 -7.14
CA ALA A 274 -6.88 -33.89 -7.10
C ALA A 274 -7.90 -33.23 -6.17
N ARG A 275 -9.05 -32.83 -6.71
CA ARG A 275 -10.10 -32.11 -5.97
C ARG A 275 -11.24 -33.06 -5.58
N ASN A 276 -12.00 -32.68 -4.54
CA ASN A 276 -13.25 -33.35 -4.14
C ASN A 276 -13.13 -34.81 -3.68
N ILE A 277 -11.96 -35.25 -3.21
CA ILE A 277 -11.72 -36.63 -2.73
C ILE A 277 -11.49 -36.77 -1.22
N ARG A 278 -11.44 -35.65 -0.48
CA ARG A 278 -11.11 -35.67 0.96
C ARG A 278 -12.11 -36.43 1.82
N PHE A 279 -13.39 -36.41 1.46
CA PHE A 279 -14.50 -36.90 2.29
C PHE A 279 -15.20 -38.13 1.70
N GLY A 280 -14.48 -38.90 0.90
CA GLY A 280 -15.02 -40.05 0.18
C GLY A 280 -15.49 -39.72 -1.23
N THR A 281 -15.78 -40.77 -1.97
CA THR A 281 -15.99 -40.75 -3.43
C THR A 281 -17.20 -41.60 -3.78
N GLN A 282 -17.97 -41.18 -4.79
CA GLN A 282 -19.04 -42.02 -5.33
C GLN A 282 -18.46 -43.02 -6.34
N LEU A 283 -18.92 -44.27 -6.28
CA LEU A 283 -18.49 -45.31 -7.23
C LEU A 283 -18.75 -44.85 -8.67
N GLY A 284 -17.72 -44.92 -9.53
CA GLY A 284 -17.81 -44.57 -10.95
C GLY A 284 -17.54 -43.10 -11.28
N VAL A 285 -17.29 -42.23 -10.29
CA VAL A 285 -16.84 -40.86 -10.56
C VAL A 285 -15.43 -40.86 -11.14
N LYS A 286 -15.23 -40.09 -12.21
CA LYS A 286 -13.91 -39.83 -12.79
C LYS A 286 -13.28 -38.64 -12.08
N TYR A 287 -12.05 -38.83 -11.58
CA TYR A 287 -11.27 -37.76 -10.98
C TYR A 287 -10.28 -37.21 -11.99
N GLU A 288 -10.18 -35.89 -12.04
CA GLU A 288 -9.16 -35.22 -12.82
C GLU A 288 -7.96 -34.94 -11.92
N LEU A 289 -6.78 -35.23 -12.47
CA LEU A 289 -5.54 -34.72 -11.94
C LEU A 289 -5.30 -33.37 -12.64
N GLU A 290 -5.80 -32.30 -12.02
CA GLU A 290 -5.86 -30.96 -12.63
C GLU A 290 -4.47 -30.34 -12.67
N ASP A 291 -4.01 -29.93 -13.85
CA ASP A 291 -2.81 -29.09 -13.99
C ASP A 291 -3.14 -27.69 -13.46
N THR A 292 -2.65 -27.36 -12.25
CA THR A 292 -3.01 -26.09 -11.62
C THR A 292 -2.34 -24.88 -12.28
N LEU A 293 -1.24 -25.09 -13.02
CA LEU A 293 -0.61 -24.02 -13.80
C LEU A 293 -1.50 -23.67 -15.00
N TRP A 294 -1.98 -24.68 -15.71
CA TRP A 294 -2.89 -24.45 -16.84
C TRP A 294 -4.20 -23.81 -16.37
N ALA A 295 -4.76 -24.32 -15.27
CA ALA A 295 -6.01 -23.82 -14.71
C ALA A 295 -5.91 -22.34 -14.30
N CYS A 296 -4.80 -21.90 -13.68
CA CYS A 296 -4.67 -20.51 -13.22
C CYS A 296 -4.40 -19.49 -14.34
N LEU A 297 -4.11 -19.93 -15.57
CA LEU A 297 -3.99 -19.06 -16.75
C LEU A 297 -5.32 -18.82 -17.48
N ASN A 298 -6.40 -19.39 -16.94
CA ASN A 298 -7.78 -19.07 -17.28
C ASN A 298 -8.39 -18.24 -16.14
N ASP A 299 -9.03 -17.12 -16.48
CA ASP A 299 -9.83 -16.37 -15.50
C ASP A 299 -11.26 -16.94 -15.48
N PRO A 300 -11.64 -17.66 -14.41
CA PRO A 300 -12.96 -18.29 -14.34
C PRO A 300 -14.11 -17.27 -14.21
N HIS A 301 -13.84 -16.01 -13.86
CA HIS A 301 -14.88 -14.98 -13.76
C HIS A 301 -15.47 -14.62 -15.13
N ILE A 302 -14.60 -14.56 -16.14
CA ILE A 302 -14.95 -14.26 -17.54
C ILE A 302 -14.84 -15.49 -18.45
N ASN A 303 -14.42 -16.63 -17.90
CA ASN A 303 -14.23 -17.90 -18.59
C ASN A 303 -13.37 -17.76 -19.88
N THR A 304 -12.24 -17.05 -19.77
CA THR A 304 -11.33 -16.86 -20.90
C THR A 304 -9.87 -16.90 -20.46
N THR A 305 -9.00 -17.31 -21.40
CA THR A 305 -7.56 -17.41 -21.13
C THR A 305 -6.89 -16.05 -21.21
N MET A 306 -5.75 -15.90 -20.54
CA MET A 306 -4.96 -14.66 -20.63
C MET A 306 -4.58 -14.31 -22.07
N ALA A 307 -4.30 -15.32 -22.91
CA ALA A 307 -4.00 -15.12 -24.33
C ALA A 307 -5.20 -14.54 -25.10
N MET A 308 -6.41 -15.03 -24.84
CA MET A 308 -7.63 -14.50 -25.48
C MET A 308 -7.91 -13.05 -25.09
N THR A 309 -7.59 -12.64 -23.84
CA THR A 309 -7.68 -11.21 -23.47
C THR A 309 -6.69 -10.34 -24.27
N ALA A 310 -5.55 -10.89 -24.67
CA ALA A 310 -4.59 -10.20 -25.53
C ALA A 310 -5.06 -10.14 -26.99
N GLU A 311 -5.76 -11.17 -27.49
CA GLU A 311 -6.42 -11.14 -28.80
C GLU A 311 -7.53 -10.08 -28.85
N ASN A 312 -8.33 -9.93 -27.79
CA ASN A 312 -9.32 -8.87 -27.69
C ASN A 312 -8.68 -7.47 -27.81
N LEU A 313 -7.52 -7.28 -27.17
CA LEU A 313 -6.73 -6.05 -27.31
C LEU A 313 -6.17 -5.87 -28.72
N GLY A 314 -5.64 -6.95 -29.31
CA GLY A 314 -5.17 -6.92 -30.68
C GLY A 314 -6.25 -6.48 -31.65
N ALA A 315 -7.46 -7.03 -31.53
CA ALA A 315 -8.61 -6.62 -32.32
C ALA A 315 -9.01 -5.15 -32.08
N LYS A 316 -9.11 -4.71 -30.81
CA LYS A 316 -9.53 -3.34 -30.47
C LYS A 316 -8.55 -2.28 -30.95
N TYR A 317 -7.25 -2.54 -30.84
CA TYR A 317 -6.19 -1.59 -31.17
C TYR A 317 -5.61 -1.79 -32.58
N GLY A 318 -6.20 -2.69 -33.38
CA GLY A 318 -5.78 -2.96 -34.77
C GLY A 318 -4.37 -3.56 -34.87
N VAL A 319 -3.94 -4.38 -33.90
CA VAL A 319 -2.62 -5.02 -33.91
C VAL A 319 -2.67 -6.22 -34.85
N SER A 320 -1.94 -6.14 -35.96
CA SER A 320 -1.84 -7.26 -36.89
C SER A 320 -0.88 -8.33 -36.37
N ARG A 321 -0.98 -9.55 -36.91
CA ARG A 321 0.00 -10.62 -36.67
C ARG A 321 1.43 -10.17 -37.02
N ALA A 322 1.60 -9.43 -38.12
CA ALA A 322 2.89 -8.92 -38.53
C ALA A 322 3.45 -7.91 -37.52
N ASP A 323 2.61 -7.08 -36.91
CA ASP A 323 3.03 -6.16 -35.85
C ASP A 323 3.53 -6.94 -34.62
N ALA A 324 2.77 -7.96 -34.20
CA ALA A 324 3.14 -8.82 -33.08
C ALA A 324 4.47 -9.54 -33.31
N ASP A 325 4.69 -10.09 -34.51
CA ASP A 325 5.94 -10.75 -34.89
C ASP A 325 7.12 -9.77 -34.92
N ARG A 326 6.93 -8.55 -35.43
CA ARG A 326 7.97 -7.50 -35.42
C ARG A 326 8.34 -7.11 -33.98
N PHE A 327 7.35 -6.95 -33.11
CA PHE A 327 7.60 -6.63 -31.69
C PHE A 327 8.34 -7.77 -30.99
N ALA A 328 7.95 -9.03 -31.23
CA ALA A 328 8.63 -10.19 -30.67
C ALA A 328 10.09 -10.30 -31.16
N LEU A 329 10.34 -10.08 -32.46
CA LEU A 329 11.69 -10.07 -33.04
C LEU A 329 12.54 -8.94 -32.43
N ARG A 330 11.97 -7.76 -32.25
CA ARG A 330 12.63 -6.63 -31.59
C ARG A 330 13.04 -6.99 -30.17
N SER A 331 12.13 -7.53 -29.36
CA SER A 331 12.43 -7.96 -27.98
C SER A 331 13.61 -8.92 -27.94
N GLN A 332 13.59 -9.96 -28.80
CA GLN A 332 14.65 -10.97 -28.87
C GLN A 332 16.00 -10.37 -29.30
N THR A 333 15.97 -9.46 -30.26
CA THR A 333 17.17 -8.80 -30.78
C THR A 333 17.80 -7.89 -29.73
N LEU A 334 16.99 -7.08 -29.03
CA LEU A 334 17.46 -6.20 -27.96
C LEU A 334 18.03 -6.99 -26.80
N TRP A 335 17.33 -8.03 -26.35
CA TRP A 335 17.81 -8.87 -25.26
C TRP A 335 19.11 -9.59 -25.64
N LYS A 336 19.23 -10.10 -26.88
CA LYS A 336 20.50 -10.68 -27.37
C LYS A 336 21.65 -9.68 -27.32
N ALA A 337 21.42 -8.44 -27.76
CA ALA A 337 22.44 -7.39 -27.75
C ALA A 337 22.90 -7.05 -26.31
N VAL A 338 21.96 -6.96 -25.37
CA VAL A 338 22.26 -6.73 -23.95
C VAL A 338 23.02 -7.90 -23.33
N LYS A 339 22.59 -9.14 -23.62
CA LYS A 339 23.26 -10.35 -23.13
C LYS A 339 24.72 -10.43 -23.61
N GLN A 340 24.98 -10.05 -24.86
CA GLN A 340 26.34 -10.03 -25.42
C GLN A 340 27.20 -8.91 -24.83
N SER A 341 26.64 -7.72 -24.60
CA SER A 341 27.40 -6.58 -24.07
C SER A 341 27.69 -6.69 -22.57
N MET A 342 26.79 -7.29 -21.79
CA MET A 342 26.91 -7.32 -20.33
C MET A 342 27.71 -8.50 -19.77
N LYS A 343 28.17 -9.49 -20.57
CA LYS A 343 28.93 -10.70 -20.15
C LYS A 343 28.33 -11.56 -19.00
N PHE A 344 27.31 -11.10 -18.29
CA PHE A 344 26.71 -11.74 -17.12
C PHE A 344 25.58 -12.74 -17.46
N PHE A 345 25.04 -12.72 -18.69
CA PHE A 345 23.83 -13.47 -19.06
C PHE A 345 24.06 -14.63 -20.02
N GLU A 346 25.29 -15.10 -20.21
CA GLU A 346 25.69 -16.06 -21.28
C GLU A 346 24.79 -17.30 -21.40
N ARG A 347 24.14 -17.77 -20.33
CA ARG A 347 23.32 -19.01 -20.30
C ARG A 347 21.81 -18.82 -20.20
N GLU A 348 21.30 -17.59 -20.11
CA GLU A 348 19.85 -17.37 -20.07
C GLU A 348 19.27 -17.54 -21.48
N SER A 349 18.17 -18.26 -21.66
CA SER A 349 17.44 -18.39 -22.94
C SER A 349 16.06 -18.92 -22.60
N VAL A 350 15.05 -18.06 -22.62
CA VAL A 350 13.75 -18.38 -22.00
C VAL A 350 12.61 -18.12 -22.99
N LYS A 351 11.56 -18.95 -22.90
CA LYS A 351 10.34 -18.81 -23.71
C LYS A 351 9.14 -19.03 -22.80
N GLY A 352 8.25 -18.04 -22.71
CA GLY A 352 6.96 -18.18 -22.01
C GLY A 352 7.11 -18.50 -20.52
N ILE A 353 6.53 -19.64 -20.10
CA ILE A 353 6.54 -20.16 -18.73
C ILE A 353 7.99 -20.34 -18.26
N SER A 354 8.29 -19.83 -17.07
CA SER A 354 9.66 -19.69 -16.59
C SER A 354 9.74 -19.59 -15.08
N ASP A 355 10.94 -19.87 -14.56
CA ASP A 355 11.25 -19.83 -13.13
C ASP A 355 12.26 -18.73 -12.84
N GLY A 356 12.13 -18.04 -11.70
CA GLY A 356 13.10 -17.03 -11.32
C GLY A 356 12.66 -16.18 -10.13
N ALA A 357 13.59 -15.37 -9.63
CA ALA A 357 13.35 -14.43 -8.55
C ALA A 357 14.11 -13.12 -8.71
N SER A 358 13.65 -12.09 -8.01
CA SER A 358 14.35 -10.81 -7.85
C SER A 358 14.12 -10.26 -6.45
N ALA A 359 15.14 -9.61 -5.90
CA ALA A 359 15.14 -9.03 -4.56
C ALA A 359 15.72 -7.61 -4.61
N LEU A 360 15.12 -6.72 -3.82
CA LEU A 360 15.45 -5.32 -3.67
C LEU A 360 15.53 -4.99 -2.18
N LEU A 361 16.42 -4.05 -1.85
CA LEU A 361 16.52 -3.45 -0.53
C LEU A 361 15.88 -2.07 -0.58
N VAL A 362 14.81 -1.87 0.17
CA VAL A 362 14.01 -0.63 0.20
C VAL A 362 14.20 0.05 1.54
N ALA A 363 14.67 1.30 1.55
CA ALA A 363 15.04 2.01 2.76
C ALA A 363 14.43 3.41 2.81
N GLY A 364 14.01 3.84 4.00
CA GLY A 364 13.73 5.25 4.28
C GLY A 364 15.00 6.06 4.53
N GLU A 365 14.90 7.38 4.53
CA GLU A 365 16.02 8.31 4.82
C GLU A 365 16.78 8.00 6.12
N GLU A 366 16.05 7.62 7.17
CA GLU A 366 16.66 7.25 8.46
C GLU A 366 17.59 6.05 8.31
N ALA A 367 17.15 4.98 7.64
CA ALA A 367 17.96 3.78 7.43
C ALA A 367 19.15 4.06 6.51
N VAL A 368 18.96 4.88 5.47
CA VAL A 368 20.04 5.33 4.58
C VAL A 368 21.15 6.00 5.38
N SER A 369 20.78 6.96 6.24
CA SER A 369 21.73 7.71 7.07
C SER A 369 22.37 6.83 8.14
N LYS A 370 21.57 6.05 8.87
CA LYS A 370 22.01 5.21 10.00
C LYS A 370 22.98 4.12 9.58
N TYR A 371 22.76 3.50 8.42
CA TYR A 371 23.57 2.37 7.95
C TYR A 371 24.56 2.77 6.84
N GLY A 372 24.64 4.05 6.48
CA GLY A 372 25.55 4.54 5.43
C GLY A 372 25.26 3.91 4.06
N LEU A 373 23.99 3.65 3.76
CA LEU A 373 23.56 3.01 2.51
C LEU A 373 23.77 3.99 1.35
N LYS A 374 24.00 3.45 0.15
CA LYS A 374 24.10 4.23 -1.08
C LYS A 374 22.83 4.04 -1.89
N PRO A 375 21.89 4.99 -1.89
CA PRO A 375 20.70 4.88 -2.70
C PRO A 375 21.06 4.77 -4.19
N LEU A 376 20.28 3.99 -4.93
CA LEU A 376 20.42 3.77 -6.38
C LEU A 376 19.33 4.52 -7.15
N ALA A 377 18.13 4.58 -6.57
CA ALA A 377 16.99 5.29 -7.12
C ALA A 377 16.02 5.66 -6.00
N ARG A 378 15.22 6.71 -6.22
CA ARG A 378 14.09 7.08 -5.37
C ARG A 378 12.79 6.56 -5.96
N VAL A 379 11.90 6.05 -5.11
CA VAL A 379 10.53 5.69 -5.50
C VAL A 379 9.66 6.94 -5.41
N VAL A 380 9.25 7.49 -6.56
CA VAL A 380 8.57 8.79 -6.63
C VAL A 380 7.05 8.63 -6.50
N ALA A 381 6.49 7.69 -7.24
CA ALA A 381 5.05 7.46 -7.27
C ALA A 381 4.74 6.02 -7.69
N TRP A 382 3.60 5.51 -7.26
CA TRP A 382 3.05 4.24 -7.71
C TRP A 382 1.54 4.32 -7.80
N LYS A 383 0.95 3.44 -8.62
CA LYS A 383 -0.50 3.24 -8.68
C LYS A 383 -0.83 1.83 -9.13
N ALA A 384 -1.75 1.18 -8.41
CA ALA A 384 -2.55 0.07 -8.91
C ALA A 384 -3.95 0.54 -9.31
N VAL A 385 -4.51 -0.04 -10.38
CA VAL A 385 -5.83 0.29 -10.93
C VAL A 385 -6.56 -0.99 -11.34
N GLY A 386 -7.90 -0.94 -11.34
CA GLY A 386 -8.76 -1.96 -11.94
C GLY A 386 -9.16 -1.57 -13.37
N VAL A 387 -9.36 -2.57 -14.22
CA VAL A 387 -9.85 -2.46 -15.61
C VAL A 387 -10.79 -3.65 -15.91
N ASP A 388 -11.45 -3.64 -17.06
CA ASP A 388 -12.23 -4.80 -17.53
C ASP A 388 -11.36 -6.07 -17.61
N PRO A 389 -11.72 -7.17 -16.92
CA PRO A 389 -11.00 -8.43 -17.00
C PRO A 389 -10.83 -8.98 -18.43
N ASN A 390 -11.81 -8.74 -19.33
CA ASN A 390 -11.70 -9.17 -20.74
C ASN A 390 -10.59 -8.47 -21.52
N MET A 391 -10.10 -7.35 -20.96
CA MET A 391 -9.08 -6.47 -21.54
C MET A 391 -7.97 -6.20 -20.53
N MET A 392 -7.73 -7.12 -19.58
CA MET A 392 -6.80 -6.94 -18.47
C MET A 392 -5.41 -6.43 -18.89
N GLY A 393 -4.98 -6.81 -20.10
CA GLY A 393 -3.71 -6.40 -20.70
C GLY A 393 -3.52 -4.88 -20.84
N ILE A 394 -4.61 -4.09 -20.86
CA ILE A 394 -4.54 -2.63 -20.95
C ILE A 394 -4.20 -1.95 -19.62
N GLY A 395 -4.24 -2.69 -18.51
CA GLY A 395 -4.03 -2.17 -17.15
C GLY A 395 -2.84 -1.20 -16.96
N PRO A 396 -1.67 -1.41 -17.60
CA PRO A 396 -0.57 -0.46 -17.55
C PRO A 396 -0.94 0.96 -17.98
N ALA A 397 -1.80 1.13 -18.99
CA ALA A 397 -2.13 2.45 -19.53
C ALA A 397 -2.75 3.40 -18.49
N PRO A 398 -3.87 3.05 -17.83
CA PRO A 398 -4.41 3.89 -16.75
C PRO A 398 -3.51 3.95 -15.52
N ALA A 399 -2.70 2.92 -15.25
CA ALA A 399 -1.74 2.95 -14.14
C ALA A 399 -0.65 4.01 -14.38
N ILE A 400 -0.03 4.02 -15.58
CA ILE A 400 0.99 4.97 -16.00
C ILE A 400 0.43 6.40 -15.99
N ARG A 401 -0.76 6.63 -16.58
CA ARG A 401 -1.42 7.95 -16.53
C ARG A 401 -1.61 8.45 -15.10
N SER A 402 -1.95 7.53 -14.18
CA SER A 402 -2.16 7.88 -12.77
C SER A 402 -0.87 8.23 -12.04
N VAL A 403 0.25 7.53 -12.29
CA VAL A 403 1.54 7.92 -11.68
C VAL A 403 2.05 9.23 -12.23
N LEU A 404 1.93 9.47 -13.55
CA LEU A 404 2.28 10.75 -14.18
C LEU A 404 1.46 11.90 -13.58
N LYS A 405 0.14 11.72 -13.47
CA LYS A 405 -0.74 12.70 -12.83
C LYS A 405 -0.36 12.95 -11.37
N LYS A 406 -0.03 11.90 -10.61
CA LYS A 406 0.34 12.01 -9.19
C LYS A 406 1.69 12.72 -9.01
N SER A 407 2.63 12.53 -9.93
CA SER A 407 3.96 13.16 -9.87
C SER A 407 4.03 14.54 -10.52
N GLY A 408 3.00 14.95 -11.25
CA GLY A 408 3.02 16.18 -12.07
C GLY A 408 3.94 16.10 -13.29
N LEU A 409 4.34 14.88 -13.70
CA LEU A 409 5.20 14.66 -14.85
C LEU A 409 4.38 14.30 -16.09
N THR A 410 4.99 14.46 -17.25
CA THR A 410 4.46 14.06 -18.56
C THR A 410 5.25 12.88 -19.14
N LEU A 411 4.75 12.25 -20.20
CA LEU A 411 5.48 11.16 -20.88
C LEU A 411 6.81 11.63 -21.48
N GLN A 412 6.92 12.93 -21.81
CA GLN A 412 8.15 13.52 -22.35
C GLN A 412 9.28 13.49 -21.33
N ASP A 413 8.96 13.65 -20.05
CA ASP A 413 9.91 13.65 -18.92
C ASP A 413 10.45 12.24 -18.60
N ILE A 414 9.79 11.19 -19.11
CA ILE A 414 10.17 9.80 -18.82
C ILE A 414 11.16 9.32 -19.87
N ASP A 415 12.32 8.86 -19.43
CA ASP A 415 13.41 8.42 -20.31
C ASP A 415 13.32 6.94 -20.68
N LEU A 416 12.83 6.12 -19.75
CA LEU A 416 12.71 4.67 -19.91
C LEU A 416 11.35 4.19 -19.44
N ILE A 417 10.68 3.37 -20.25
CA ILE A 417 9.40 2.77 -19.92
C ILE A 417 9.51 1.26 -20.10
N GLU A 418 9.16 0.50 -19.07
CA GLU A 418 8.93 -0.94 -19.19
C GLU A 418 7.44 -1.26 -19.01
N VAL A 419 6.89 -1.92 -20.03
CA VAL A 419 5.58 -2.59 -19.98
C VAL A 419 5.87 -4.07 -20.10
N ASN A 420 5.57 -4.84 -19.05
CA ASN A 420 5.81 -6.28 -19.04
C ASN A 420 5.18 -6.95 -20.27
N GLU A 421 6.00 -7.68 -21.03
CA GLU A 421 5.60 -8.27 -22.32
C GLU A 421 4.88 -9.61 -22.13
N ALA A 422 3.72 -9.61 -21.47
CA ALA A 422 2.93 -10.83 -21.28
C ALA A 422 2.54 -11.44 -22.63
N PHE A 423 2.11 -10.59 -23.57
CA PHE A 423 1.87 -10.93 -24.97
C PHE A 423 2.23 -9.72 -25.86
N ALA A 424 2.73 -9.96 -27.06
CA ALA A 424 3.02 -8.90 -28.03
C ALA A 424 1.81 -8.00 -28.34
N PRO A 425 0.59 -8.52 -28.66
CA PRO A 425 -0.57 -7.66 -28.91
C PRO A 425 -0.99 -6.84 -27.69
N GLN A 426 -0.78 -7.36 -26.47
CA GLN A 426 -1.04 -6.64 -25.23
C GLN A 426 -0.06 -5.46 -25.06
N ALA A 427 1.24 -5.69 -25.20
CA ALA A 427 2.24 -4.63 -25.06
C ALA A 427 2.06 -3.54 -26.13
N LEU A 428 1.78 -3.94 -27.38
CA LEU A 428 1.49 -3.02 -28.49
C LEU A 428 0.20 -2.23 -28.26
N ALA A 429 -0.84 -2.82 -27.67
CA ALA A 429 -2.05 -2.09 -27.31
C ALA A 429 -1.77 -0.98 -26.29
N VAL A 430 -0.97 -1.26 -25.25
CA VAL A 430 -0.53 -0.22 -24.29
C VAL A 430 0.32 0.84 -24.98
N GLN A 431 1.25 0.44 -25.84
CA GLN A 431 2.08 1.37 -26.62
C GLN A 431 1.22 2.34 -27.43
N ARG A 432 0.21 1.83 -28.15
CA ARG A 432 -0.70 2.64 -28.98
C ARG A 432 -1.63 3.51 -28.15
N GLU A 433 -2.16 2.99 -27.05
CA GLU A 433 -3.07 3.71 -26.14
C GLU A 433 -2.40 4.94 -25.49
N LEU A 434 -1.09 4.87 -25.23
CA LEU A 434 -0.33 5.94 -24.60
C LEU A 434 0.58 6.71 -25.57
N ASP A 435 0.62 6.33 -26.85
CA ASP A 435 1.57 6.86 -27.84
C ASP A 435 3.04 6.81 -27.35
N LEU A 436 3.46 5.64 -26.86
CA LEU A 436 4.81 5.49 -26.30
C LEU A 436 5.87 5.44 -27.41
N ASP A 437 6.93 6.23 -27.23
CA ASP A 437 8.12 6.17 -28.07
C ASP A 437 8.79 4.79 -27.94
N GLU A 438 8.86 4.06 -29.06
CA GLU A 438 9.50 2.75 -29.14
C GLU A 438 10.97 2.78 -28.69
N LYS A 439 11.66 3.93 -28.84
CA LYS A 439 13.06 4.07 -28.41
C LYS A 439 13.22 4.09 -26.88
N LYS A 440 12.16 4.37 -26.15
CA LYS A 440 12.10 4.41 -24.68
C LYS A 440 11.43 3.17 -24.08
N LEU A 441 10.64 2.44 -24.87
CA LEU A 441 9.88 1.26 -24.44
C LEU A 441 10.70 -0.04 -24.50
N ASN A 442 10.81 -0.76 -23.39
CA ASN A 442 11.43 -2.09 -23.30
C ASN A 442 12.78 -2.17 -24.03
N VAL A 443 13.68 -1.23 -23.72
CA VAL A 443 14.91 -0.95 -24.49
C VAL A 443 15.96 -2.08 -24.44
N SER A 444 15.75 -3.06 -23.57
CA SER A 444 16.63 -4.22 -23.36
C SER A 444 15.93 -5.55 -23.68
N GLY A 445 14.81 -5.48 -24.41
CA GLY A 445 13.87 -6.59 -24.53
C GLY A 445 13.07 -6.80 -23.24
N GLY A 446 12.25 -7.84 -23.21
CA GLY A 446 11.38 -8.14 -22.08
C GLY A 446 10.95 -9.60 -22.03
N ALA A 447 9.81 -9.85 -21.41
CA ALA A 447 9.33 -11.20 -21.07
C ALA A 447 9.12 -12.13 -22.28
N ILE A 448 8.93 -11.61 -23.50
CA ILE A 448 8.93 -12.45 -24.72
C ILE A 448 10.27 -13.16 -24.92
N SER A 449 11.36 -12.54 -24.46
CA SER A 449 12.75 -13.01 -24.63
C SER A 449 13.31 -13.74 -23.44
N LEU A 450 12.99 -13.27 -22.23
CA LEU A 450 13.56 -13.78 -20.98
C LEU A 450 12.55 -14.48 -20.08
N GLY A 451 11.29 -14.61 -20.51
CA GLY A 451 10.23 -15.31 -19.77
C GLY A 451 9.49 -14.42 -18.77
N HIS A 452 8.40 -14.97 -18.23
CA HIS A 452 7.53 -14.31 -17.27
C HIS A 452 7.26 -15.18 -16.03
N PRO A 453 8.22 -15.32 -15.08
CA PRO A 453 7.91 -15.86 -13.77
C PRO A 453 7.04 -14.81 -13.07
N LEU A 454 5.78 -15.18 -12.80
CA LEU A 454 4.67 -14.25 -12.57
C LEU A 454 5.02 -13.17 -11.54
N ALA A 455 5.27 -13.55 -10.28
CA ALA A 455 5.60 -12.59 -9.24
C ALA A 455 7.00 -11.97 -9.37
N ALA A 456 7.98 -12.66 -9.98
CA ALA A 456 9.34 -12.14 -10.09
C ALA A 456 9.49 -11.00 -11.10
N SER A 457 8.58 -10.93 -12.07
CA SER A 457 8.75 -10.04 -13.23
C SER A 457 8.70 -8.56 -12.87
N GLY A 458 7.82 -8.12 -11.98
CA GLY A 458 7.78 -6.72 -11.54
C GLY A 458 9.05 -6.28 -10.79
N ALA A 459 9.60 -7.17 -9.96
CA ALA A 459 10.84 -6.94 -9.23
C ALA A 459 12.05 -6.94 -10.20
N ARG A 460 12.06 -7.83 -11.20
CA ARG A 460 13.05 -7.83 -12.30
C ARG A 460 13.01 -6.52 -13.08
N ILE A 461 11.82 -6.06 -13.49
CA ILE A 461 11.67 -4.81 -14.24
C ILE A 461 12.23 -3.65 -13.43
N SER A 462 11.83 -3.56 -12.16
CA SER A 462 12.32 -2.50 -11.26
C SER A 462 13.85 -2.55 -11.13
N THR A 463 14.42 -3.75 -10.91
CA THR A 463 15.86 -3.97 -10.89
C THR A 463 16.51 -3.49 -12.19
N HIS A 464 15.97 -3.86 -13.36
CA HIS A 464 16.53 -3.47 -14.65
C HIS A 464 16.50 -1.96 -14.84
N LEU A 465 15.35 -1.31 -14.62
CA LEU A 465 15.18 0.13 -14.81
C LEU A 465 16.15 0.93 -13.94
N ILE A 466 16.34 0.54 -12.67
CA ILE A 466 17.25 1.23 -11.75
C ILE A 466 18.69 1.19 -12.28
N HIS A 467 19.16 0.03 -12.73
CA HIS A 467 20.51 -0.11 -13.28
C HIS A 467 20.65 0.54 -14.67
N GLU A 468 19.62 0.45 -15.50
CA GLU A 468 19.63 1.00 -16.86
C GLU A 468 19.54 2.53 -16.88
N MET A 469 18.78 3.13 -15.95
CA MET A 469 18.77 4.59 -15.76
C MET A 469 20.18 5.10 -15.44
N LYS A 470 20.86 4.45 -14.50
CA LYS A 470 22.23 4.77 -14.10
C LYS A 470 23.21 4.58 -15.26
N ARG A 471 23.10 3.46 -15.99
CA ARG A 471 23.95 3.17 -17.16
C ARG A 471 23.82 4.20 -18.28
N ARG A 472 22.62 4.75 -18.47
CA ARG A 472 22.33 5.75 -19.50
C ARG A 472 22.44 7.19 -19.00
N SER A 473 22.67 7.39 -17.70
CA SER A 473 22.66 8.70 -17.04
C SER A 473 21.38 9.49 -17.34
N VAL A 474 20.23 8.81 -17.23
CA VAL A 474 18.89 9.40 -17.44
C VAL A 474 18.14 9.53 -16.12
N LYS A 475 17.09 10.36 -16.09
CA LYS A 475 16.51 10.86 -14.84
C LYS A 475 15.31 10.06 -14.35
N TYR A 476 14.33 9.77 -15.22
CA TYR A 476 13.08 9.12 -14.79
C TYR A 476 12.79 7.85 -15.58
N SER A 477 12.23 6.85 -14.89
CA SER A 477 11.72 5.65 -15.53
C SER A 477 10.41 5.16 -14.93
N ILE A 478 9.59 4.50 -15.74
CA ILE A 478 8.35 3.87 -15.29
C ILE A 478 8.38 2.38 -15.60
N GLY A 479 8.19 1.55 -14.57
CA GLY A 479 7.95 0.12 -14.72
C GLY A 479 6.48 -0.20 -14.51
N SER A 480 5.91 -1.07 -15.34
CA SER A 480 4.49 -1.42 -15.29
C SER A 480 4.19 -2.86 -15.71
N ALA A 481 3.04 -3.38 -15.26
CA ALA A 481 2.54 -4.68 -15.67
C ALA A 481 1.01 -4.70 -15.73
N CYS A 482 0.47 -5.43 -16.70
CA CYS A 482 -0.91 -5.90 -16.67
C CYS A 482 -1.05 -7.05 -15.67
N ILE A 483 -2.26 -7.29 -15.20
CA ILE A 483 -2.52 -8.24 -14.14
C ILE A 483 -3.83 -8.98 -14.48
N GLY A 484 -3.76 -10.32 -14.54
CA GLY A 484 -4.93 -11.17 -14.74
C GLY A 484 -6.06 -10.85 -13.74
N GLY A 485 -7.31 -11.05 -14.14
CA GLY A 485 -8.46 -10.59 -13.36
C GLY A 485 -8.78 -9.09 -13.50
N GLY A 486 -8.12 -8.38 -14.43
CA GLY A 486 -8.50 -7.00 -14.77
C GLY A 486 -7.85 -5.93 -13.89
N GLN A 487 -6.52 -5.92 -13.79
CA GLN A 487 -5.81 -4.88 -13.05
C GLN A 487 -4.54 -4.42 -13.80
N GLY A 488 -3.96 -3.31 -13.35
CA GLY A 488 -2.66 -2.82 -13.77
C GLY A 488 -1.91 -2.15 -12.63
N ILE A 489 -0.58 -2.15 -12.70
CA ILE A 489 0.29 -1.46 -11.73
C ILE A 489 1.41 -0.72 -12.46
N ALA A 490 1.80 0.43 -11.94
CA ALA A 490 2.96 1.20 -12.40
C ALA A 490 3.71 1.80 -11.20
N ILE A 491 5.04 1.88 -11.32
CA ILE A 491 5.93 2.57 -10.38
C ILE A 491 6.85 3.51 -11.18
N LEU A 492 6.96 4.75 -10.71
CA LEU A 492 7.88 5.78 -11.18
C LEU A 492 9.12 5.81 -10.29
N PHE A 493 10.29 5.66 -10.91
CA PHE A 493 11.58 5.78 -10.25
C PHE A 493 12.32 7.02 -10.75
N GLU A 494 13.09 7.63 -9.85
CA GLU A 494 14.03 8.71 -10.16
C GLU A 494 15.45 8.24 -9.90
N ASN A 495 16.32 8.48 -10.88
CA ASN A 495 17.77 8.42 -10.70
C ASN A 495 18.24 9.64 -9.90
N ILE A 496 19.05 9.37 -8.88
CA ILE A 496 19.50 10.37 -7.91
C ILE A 496 20.96 10.81 -8.13
N ASP A 497 21.65 10.19 -9.09
CA ASP A 497 23.01 10.54 -9.49
C ASP A 497 23.06 11.81 -10.36
#